data_AF-A0A6L9FRA8-F1
#
_entry.id   AF-A0A6L9FRA8-F1
#
_cell.length_a   1.000
_cell.length_b   1.000
_cell.length_c   1.000
_cell.angle_alpha   90.00
_cell.angle_beta   90.00
_cell.angle_gamma   90.00
#
_symmetry.space_group_name_H-M   'P 1'
#
loop_
_entity.id
_entity.type
_entity.pdbx_description
1 polymer ?
#
loop_
_entity_poly.entity_id
_entity_poly.type
_entity_poly.pdbx_seq_one_letter_code
_entity_poly.pdbx_strand_id
1 'polypeptide(L)'
;MNGYEPIFKRLWEQVCDIHYVWQIYCDLYAVGPDVIKLLNKNGSGFFHVNQLLMLDYMALSLSKLTDPDVTSRNKNLSLRQLIRHAENVGDSELIAQLTGTFSELELSCEEFKAIRNKRIAHSDLKHALNEAEKVLPGISQTQVEHRHWNRFESL
;
A
#
# COMPACT_ATOMS: atom_id res chain seq x y z
N MET A 1 -3.24 1.10 -30.88
CA MET A 1 -3.75 0.68 -29.56
C MET A 1 -2.70 1.01 -28.54
N ASN A 2 -3.00 1.88 -27.58
CA ASN A 2 -2.04 2.36 -26.58
C ASN A 2 -1.62 1.19 -25.69
N GLY A 3 -0.38 0.72 -25.84
CA GLY A 3 0.11 -0.50 -25.18
C GLY A 3 0.13 -0.47 -23.64
N TYR A 4 -0.15 0.68 -23.03
CA TYR A 4 -0.22 0.86 -21.58
C TYR A 4 -1.62 0.67 -20.99
N GLU A 5 -2.68 0.64 -21.80
CA GLU A 5 -4.08 0.53 -21.33
C GLU A 5 -4.33 -0.69 -20.42
N PRO A 6 -3.82 -1.91 -20.74
CA PRO A 6 -3.99 -3.05 -19.84
C PRO A 6 -3.25 -2.90 -18.50
N ILE A 7 -2.09 -2.24 -18.51
CA ILE A 7 -1.27 -2.01 -17.31
C ILE A 7 -1.99 -0.99 -16.42
N PHE A 8 -2.46 0.11 -17.01
CA PHE A 8 -3.22 1.14 -16.32
C PHE A 8 -4.49 0.56 -15.69
N LYS A 9 -5.27 -0.22 -16.46
CA LYS A 9 -6.49 -0.87 -15.94
C LYS A 9 -6.20 -1.73 -14.71
N ARG A 10 -5.15 -2.55 -14.75
CA ARG A 10 -4.79 -3.42 -13.61
C ARG A 10 -4.29 -2.64 -12.40
N LEU A 11 -3.54 -1.56 -12.60
CA LEU A 11 -3.12 -0.68 -11.51
C LEU A 11 -4.31 0.04 -10.89
N TRP A 12 -5.25 0.49 -11.71
CA TRP A 12 -6.49 1.11 -11.25
C TRP A 12 -7.33 0.14 -10.38
N GLU A 13 -7.54 -1.09 -10.87
CA GLU A 13 -8.22 -2.14 -10.10
C GLU A 13 -7.53 -2.36 -8.73
N GLN A 14 -6.20 -2.44 -8.71
CA GLN A 14 -5.44 -2.61 -7.47
C GLN A 14 -5.61 -1.42 -6.51
N VAL A 15 -5.65 -0.18 -7.03
CA VAL A 15 -5.91 1.01 -6.21
C VAL A 15 -7.32 0.97 -5.64
N CYS A 16 -8.33 0.62 -6.44
CA CYS A 16 -9.70 0.45 -5.96
C CYS A 16 -9.80 -0.61 -4.83
N ASP A 17 -9.12 -1.75 -4.97
CA ASP A 17 -9.11 -2.79 -3.95
C ASP A 17 -8.47 -2.32 -2.64
N ILE A 18 -7.35 -1.58 -2.74
CA ILE A 18 -6.68 -0.97 -1.57
C ILE A 18 -7.64 -0.01 -0.86
N HIS A 19 -8.33 0.85 -1.61
CA HIS A 19 -9.30 1.79 -1.04
C HIS A 19 -10.46 1.07 -0.34
N TYR A 20 -11.01 0.03 -0.99
CA TYR A 20 -12.11 -0.73 -0.43
C TYR A 20 -11.73 -1.44 0.88
N VAL A 21 -10.57 -2.09 0.92
CA VAL A 21 -10.08 -2.76 2.14
C VAL A 21 -9.76 -1.74 3.23
N TRP A 22 -9.21 -0.57 2.88
CA TRP A 22 -8.97 0.49 3.85
C TRP A 22 -10.27 1.00 4.48
N GLN A 23 -11.33 1.18 3.69
CA GLN A 23 -12.62 1.61 4.21
C GLN A 23 -13.18 0.58 5.21
N ILE A 24 -13.11 -0.71 4.88
CA ILE A 24 -13.52 -1.78 5.81
C ILE A 24 -12.70 -1.73 7.10
N TYR A 25 -11.38 -1.51 6.99
CA TYR A 25 -10.53 -1.37 8.17
C TYR A 25 -10.99 -0.18 9.03
N CYS A 26 -11.25 0.97 8.41
CA CYS A 26 -11.74 2.15 9.11
C CYS A 26 -13.06 1.87 9.83
N ASP A 27 -14.03 1.26 9.14
CA ASP A 27 -15.36 0.96 9.66
C ASP A 27 -15.35 -0.02 10.85
N LEU A 28 -14.36 -0.92 10.91
CA LEU A 28 -14.25 -1.93 11.96
C LEU A 28 -13.33 -1.53 13.11
N TYR A 29 -12.21 -0.86 12.81
CA TYR A 29 -11.09 -0.70 13.75
C TYR A 29 -10.72 0.76 14.03
N ALA A 30 -11.11 1.70 13.17
CA ALA A 30 -10.86 3.13 13.35
C ALA A 30 -12.11 3.88 13.88
N VAL A 31 -12.90 3.16 14.70
CA VAL A 31 -14.20 3.58 15.22
C VAL A 31 -14.16 3.72 16.74
N GLY A 32 -15.25 4.27 17.29
CA GLY A 32 -15.42 4.46 18.72
C GLY A 32 -15.35 3.16 19.55
N PRO A 33 -15.11 3.29 20.87
CA PRO A 33 -14.86 2.15 21.76
C PRO A 33 -16.01 1.14 21.84
N ASP A 34 -17.25 1.56 21.57
CA ASP A 34 -18.42 0.67 21.61
C ASP A 34 -18.38 -0.40 20.53
N VAL A 35 -17.92 -0.06 19.32
CA VAL A 35 -17.77 -1.02 18.23
C VAL A 35 -16.63 -1.99 18.55
N ILE A 36 -15.49 -1.50 19.00
CA ILE A 36 -14.36 -2.34 19.43
C ILE A 36 -14.78 -3.31 20.54
N LYS A 37 -15.59 -2.85 21.50
CA LYS A 37 -16.13 -3.70 22.57
C LYS A 37 -17.05 -4.78 22.01
N LEU A 38 -17.88 -4.46 21.03
CA LEU A 38 -18.74 -5.43 20.35
C LEU A 38 -17.93 -6.50 19.62
N LEU A 39 -16.90 -6.11 18.87
CA LEU A 39 -16.02 -7.04 18.16
C LEU A 39 -15.31 -7.97 19.16
N ASN A 40 -14.72 -7.41 20.21
CA ASN A 40 -14.03 -8.18 21.24
C ASN A 40 -14.94 -9.16 21.98
N LYS A 41 -16.21 -8.79 22.22
CA LYS A 41 -17.18 -9.67 22.87
C LYS A 41 -17.56 -10.87 22.02
N ASN A 42 -17.63 -10.71 20.69
CA ASN A 42 -18.14 -11.76 19.79
C ASN A 42 -17.05 -12.62 19.14
N GLY A 43 -15.79 -12.17 19.16
CA GLY A 43 -14.71 -12.91 18.53
C GLY A 43 -13.37 -12.19 18.57
N SER A 44 -12.92 -11.77 19.75
CA SER A 44 -11.65 -11.03 19.94
C SER A 44 -10.47 -11.64 19.18
N GLY A 45 -10.30 -12.96 19.24
CA GLY A 45 -9.22 -13.66 18.52
C GLY A 45 -9.32 -13.52 17.00
N PHE A 46 -10.53 -13.67 16.45
CA PHE A 46 -10.76 -13.51 15.01
C PHE A 46 -10.50 -12.07 14.56
N PHE A 47 -11.07 -11.08 15.25
CA PHE A 47 -10.91 -9.67 14.89
C PHE A 47 -9.48 -9.17 15.09
N HIS A 48 -8.75 -9.69 16.08
CA HIS A 48 -7.32 -9.42 16.23
C HIS A 48 -6.53 -9.92 15.00
N VAL A 49 -6.69 -11.19 14.62
CA VAL A 49 -6.01 -11.75 13.44
C VAL A 49 -6.42 -11.02 12.17
N ASN A 50 -7.72 -10.76 11.99
CA ASN A 50 -8.23 -10.05 10.83
C ASN A 50 -7.66 -8.62 10.70
N GLN A 51 -7.57 -7.89 11.81
CA GLN A 51 -6.96 -6.55 11.84
C GLN A 51 -5.50 -6.60 11.36
N LEU A 52 -4.72 -7.56 11.85
CA LEU A 52 -3.32 -7.72 11.43
C LEU A 52 -3.21 -8.08 9.95
N LEU A 53 -4.06 -9.00 9.46
CA LEU A 53 -4.09 -9.40 8.05
C LEU A 53 -4.46 -8.24 7.12
N MET A 54 -5.41 -7.39 7.49
CA MET A 54 -5.77 -6.20 6.73
C MET A 54 -4.61 -5.21 6.67
N LEU A 55 -3.96 -4.95 7.80
CA LEU A 55 -2.80 -4.06 7.85
C LEU A 55 -1.63 -4.58 7.01
N ASP A 56 -1.34 -5.88 7.07
CA ASP A 56 -0.30 -6.50 6.26
C ASP A 56 -0.65 -6.46 4.76
N TYR A 57 -1.92 -6.70 4.41
CA TYR A 57 -2.41 -6.53 3.04
C TYR A 57 -2.22 -5.09 2.55
N MET A 58 -2.56 -4.09 3.36
CA MET A 58 -2.40 -2.67 3.00
C MET A 58 -0.92 -2.33 2.75
N ALA A 59 -0.03 -2.70 3.68
CA ALA A 59 1.40 -2.44 3.52
C ALA A 59 2.00 -3.14 2.27
N LEU A 60 1.60 -4.39 2.03
CA LEU A 60 2.06 -5.14 0.87
C LEU A 60 1.53 -4.54 -0.44
N SER A 61 0.25 -4.17 -0.49
CA SER A 61 -0.38 -3.66 -1.71
C SER A 61 0.12 -2.26 -2.08
N LEU A 62 0.29 -1.37 -1.08
CA LEU A 62 0.84 -0.02 -1.28
C LEU A 62 2.32 -0.06 -1.68
N SER A 63 3.12 -0.95 -1.09
CA SER A 63 4.53 -1.10 -1.48
C SER A 63 4.70 -1.60 -2.92
N LYS A 64 3.83 -2.51 -3.39
CA LYS A 64 3.85 -3.01 -4.78
C LYS A 64 3.60 -1.93 -5.84
N LEU A 65 2.72 -0.96 -5.55
CA LEU A 65 2.43 0.14 -6.48
C LEU A 65 3.69 0.96 -6.85
N THR A 66 4.64 1.01 -5.92
CA THR A 66 5.89 1.79 -6.01
C THR A 66 7.13 0.92 -6.12
N ASP A 67 6.97 -0.38 -6.40
CA ASP A 67 8.12 -1.25 -6.69
C ASP A 67 8.78 -0.83 -8.02
N PRO A 68 10.08 -1.13 -8.20
CA PRO A 68 10.75 -0.96 -9.48
C PRO A 68 9.97 -1.66 -10.60
N ASP A 69 10.09 -1.19 -11.83
CA ASP A 69 9.45 -1.78 -13.02
C ASP A 69 9.94 -3.22 -13.30
N VAL A 70 11.17 -3.55 -12.87
CA VAL A 70 11.73 -4.91 -12.92
C VAL A 70 12.38 -5.24 -11.59
N THR A 71 12.14 -6.45 -11.08
CA THR A 71 12.91 -7.02 -9.96
C THR A 71 13.52 -8.34 -10.40
N SER A 72 14.85 -8.41 -10.34
CA SER A 72 15.63 -9.51 -10.91
C SER A 72 15.31 -9.70 -12.41
N ARG A 73 14.58 -10.74 -12.79
CA ARG A 73 14.20 -11.04 -14.18
C ARG A 73 12.73 -10.78 -14.49
N ASN A 74 11.93 -10.44 -13.48
CA ASN A 74 10.48 -10.33 -13.60
C ASN A 74 10.05 -8.86 -13.72
N LYS A 75 9.13 -8.59 -14.63
CA LYS A 75 8.46 -7.28 -14.74
C LYS A 75 7.41 -7.18 -13.64
N ASN A 76 7.35 -6.03 -12.98
CA ASN A 76 6.37 -5.77 -11.93
C ASN A 76 5.19 -4.98 -12.49
N LEU A 77 4.01 -5.25 -11.96
CA LEU A 77 2.86 -4.37 -12.13
C LEU A 77 3.01 -3.21 -11.14
N SER A 78 3.72 -2.16 -11.55
CA SER A 78 3.90 -0.94 -10.75
C SER A 78 3.69 0.31 -11.59
N LEU A 79 3.52 1.46 -10.94
CA LEU A 79 3.40 2.73 -11.65
C LEU A 79 4.67 3.07 -12.45
N ARG A 80 5.84 2.59 -11.99
CA ARG A 80 7.10 2.74 -12.73
C ARG A 80 7.10 2.01 -14.06
N GLN A 81 6.35 0.90 -14.17
CA GLN A 81 6.16 0.20 -15.43
C GLN A 81 5.39 1.07 -16.45
N LEU A 82 4.39 1.86 -16.00
CA LEU A 82 3.69 2.81 -16.89
C LEU A 82 4.64 3.90 -17.39
N ILE A 83 5.46 4.49 -16.50
CA ILE A 83 6.46 5.50 -16.88
C ILE A 83 7.43 4.92 -17.92
N ARG A 84 7.96 3.72 -17.69
CA ARG A 84 8.85 3.03 -18.64
C ARG A 84 8.18 2.78 -19.99
N HIS A 85 6.89 2.45 -20.01
CA HIS A 85 6.17 2.33 -21.28
C HIS A 85 6.02 3.67 -21.99
N ALA A 86 5.72 4.75 -21.27
CA ALA A 86 5.64 6.10 -21.83
C ALA A 86 6.99 6.56 -22.42
N GLU A 87 8.10 6.28 -21.73
CA GLU A 87 9.47 6.51 -22.22
C GLU A 87 9.74 5.77 -23.53
N ASN A 88 9.36 4.49 -23.62
CA ASN A 88 9.59 3.68 -24.83
C ASN A 88 8.83 4.18 -26.06
N VAL A 89 7.67 4.79 -25.88
CA VAL A 89 6.85 5.33 -26.98
C VAL A 89 7.08 6.83 -27.21
N GLY A 90 7.92 7.48 -26.40
CA GLY A 90 8.22 8.91 -26.51
C GLY A 90 7.09 9.84 -26.07
N ASP A 91 6.19 9.39 -25.18
CA ASP A 91 5.06 10.19 -24.70
C ASP A 91 5.48 11.14 -23.57
N SER A 92 6.09 12.26 -23.96
CA SER A 92 6.63 13.26 -23.03
C SER A 92 5.59 13.90 -22.10
N GLU A 93 4.32 13.96 -22.53
CA GLU A 93 3.23 14.52 -21.73
C GLU A 93 2.87 13.58 -20.58
N LEU A 94 2.68 12.30 -20.89
CA LEU A 94 2.38 11.28 -19.89
C LEU A 94 3.53 11.11 -18.90
N ILE A 95 4.78 11.17 -19.36
CA ILE A 95 5.96 11.14 -18.48
C ILE A 95 5.90 12.30 -17.48
N ALA A 96 5.69 13.53 -17.97
CA ALA A 96 5.66 14.71 -17.10
C ALA A 96 4.53 14.63 -16.05
N GLN A 97 3.34 14.14 -16.43
CA GLN A 97 2.22 13.96 -15.52
C GLN A 97 2.50 12.91 -14.43
N LEU A 98 3.13 11.79 -14.80
CA LEU A 98 3.36 10.67 -13.90
C LEU A 98 4.56 10.90 -12.97
N THR A 99 5.66 11.50 -13.44
CA THR A 99 6.90 11.59 -12.63
C THR A 99 6.71 12.37 -11.33
N GLY A 100 6.04 13.52 -11.36
CA GLY A 100 5.81 14.32 -10.15
C GLY A 100 4.96 13.59 -9.11
N THR A 101 3.80 13.09 -9.53
CA THR A 101 2.88 12.34 -8.68
C THR A 101 3.51 11.05 -8.14
N PHE A 102 4.33 10.37 -8.97
CA PHE A 102 5.01 9.14 -8.58
C PHE A 102 6.05 9.38 -7.49
N SER A 103 6.84 10.46 -7.56
CA SER A 103 7.83 10.78 -6.53
C SER A 103 7.19 11.04 -5.16
N GLU A 104 6.05 11.76 -5.13
CA GLU A 104 5.30 11.99 -3.89
C GLU A 104 4.76 10.67 -3.29
N LEU A 105 4.24 9.80 -4.15
CA LEU A 105 3.74 8.49 -3.75
C LEU A 105 4.87 7.57 -3.26
N GLU A 106 6.03 7.56 -3.94
CA GLU A 106 7.17 6.73 -3.57
C GLU A 106 7.69 7.07 -2.16
N LEU A 107 7.79 8.37 -1.85
CA LEU A 107 8.15 8.85 -0.50
C LEU A 107 7.10 8.44 0.54
N SER A 108 5.82 8.54 0.21
CA SER A 108 4.75 8.19 1.13
C SER A 108 4.63 6.68 1.38
N CYS A 109 5.09 5.86 0.42
CA CYS A 109 5.08 4.40 0.52
C CYS A 109 6.36 3.79 1.15
N GLU A 110 7.36 4.60 1.50
CA GLU A 110 8.65 4.11 2.02
C GLU A 110 8.49 3.33 3.33
N GLU A 111 7.62 3.81 4.21
CA GLU A 111 7.31 3.14 5.49
C GLU A 111 6.65 1.77 5.27
N PHE A 112 5.74 1.66 4.29
CA PHE A 112 5.10 0.38 3.94
C PHE A 112 6.09 -0.61 3.34
N LYS A 113 7.08 -0.15 2.55
CA LYS A 113 8.19 -1.00 2.07
C LYS A 113 9.01 -1.55 3.24
N ALA A 114 9.29 -0.73 4.26
CA ALA A 114 9.99 -1.18 5.46
C ALA A 114 9.19 -2.22 6.24
N ILE A 115 7.87 -2.00 6.40
CA ILE A 115 6.96 -2.96 7.07
C ILE A 115 6.93 -4.27 6.29
N ARG A 116 6.76 -4.25 4.97
CA ARG A 116 6.81 -5.44 4.12
C ARG A 116 8.10 -6.23 4.35
N ASN A 117 9.24 -5.57 4.23
CA ASN A 117 10.54 -6.24 4.28
C ASN A 117 10.82 -6.87 5.64
N LYS A 118 10.45 -6.20 6.73
CA LYS A 118 10.78 -6.66 8.09
C LYS A 118 9.75 -7.62 8.68
N ARG A 119 8.46 -7.40 8.41
CA ARG A 119 7.34 -8.10 9.06
C ARG A 119 6.75 -9.21 8.19
N ILE A 120 6.64 -8.99 6.88
CA ILE A 120 5.86 -9.86 5.98
C ILE A 120 6.76 -10.82 5.20
N ALA A 121 7.88 -10.33 4.68
CA ALA A 121 8.68 -11.07 3.70
C ALA A 121 9.82 -11.90 4.30
N HIS A 122 10.47 -11.41 5.36
CA HIS A 122 11.74 -12.00 5.79
C HIS A 122 11.82 -12.46 7.24
N SER A 123 10.74 -12.32 8.04
CA SER A 123 10.73 -12.65 9.48
C SER A 123 12.09 -12.37 10.11
N ASP A 124 12.56 -11.12 9.97
CA ASP A 124 13.93 -10.74 10.32
C ASP A 124 14.27 -11.31 11.70
N LEU A 125 15.33 -12.12 11.79
CA LEU A 125 15.57 -12.97 12.96
C LEU A 125 15.62 -12.15 14.25
N LYS A 126 16.21 -10.94 14.20
CA LYS A 126 16.27 -10.05 15.37
C LYS A 126 14.90 -9.48 15.74
N HIS A 127 14.05 -9.19 14.77
CA HIS A 127 12.68 -8.73 15.01
C HIS A 127 11.77 -9.87 15.47
N ALA A 128 11.93 -11.07 14.92
CA ALA A 128 11.21 -12.28 15.32
C ALA A 128 11.58 -12.73 16.74
N LEU A 129 12.82 -12.48 17.19
CA LEU A 129 13.30 -12.77 18.54
C LEU A 129 13.09 -11.62 19.54
N ASN A 130 12.48 -10.49 19.14
CA ASN A 130 12.32 -9.27 19.96
C ASN A 130 13.65 -8.63 20.44
N GLU A 131 14.75 -8.85 19.72
CA GLU A 131 16.09 -8.32 20.05
C GLU A 131 16.41 -7.01 19.32
N ALA A 132 15.46 -6.49 18.54
CA ALA A 132 15.64 -5.23 17.81
C ALA A 132 15.47 -4.02 18.74
N GLU A 133 16.48 -3.14 18.80
CA GLU A 133 16.44 -1.87 19.56
C GLU A 133 15.30 -0.92 19.16
N LYS A 134 14.80 -1.03 17.91
CA LYS A 134 13.65 -0.28 17.42
C LYS A 134 12.47 -1.21 17.19
N VAL A 135 11.39 -0.98 17.94
CA VAL A 135 10.08 -1.58 17.67
C VAL A 135 9.64 -1.22 16.25
N LEU A 136 9.08 -2.18 15.52
CA LEU A 136 8.52 -1.91 14.20
C LEU A 136 7.47 -0.81 14.28
N PRO A 137 7.46 0.14 13.34
CA PRO A 137 6.37 1.10 13.27
C PRO A 137 5.06 0.32 13.08
N GLY A 138 4.12 0.49 14.00
CA GLY A 138 2.74 0.08 13.76
C GLY A 138 2.18 0.88 12.58
N ILE A 139 1.26 0.29 11.82
CA ILE A 139 0.48 1.07 10.85
C ILE A 139 -0.54 1.86 11.66
N SER A 140 -0.36 3.18 11.74
CA SER A 140 -1.29 4.09 12.39
C SER A 140 -2.25 4.68 11.37
N GLN A 141 -3.50 4.92 11.78
CA GLN A 141 -4.53 5.58 10.98
C GLN A 141 -4.05 6.91 10.40
N THR A 142 -3.31 7.68 11.20
CA THR A 142 -2.71 8.96 10.80
C THR A 142 -1.72 8.82 9.65
N GLN A 143 -0.97 7.71 9.54
CA GLN A 143 -0.06 7.50 8.40
C GLN A 143 -0.80 7.32 7.07
N VAL A 144 -2.02 6.78 7.10
CA VAL A 144 -2.82 6.52 5.90
C VAL A 144 -3.65 7.74 5.52
N GLU A 145 -4.24 8.43 6.50
CA GLU A 145 -5.12 9.58 6.24
C GLU A 145 -4.34 10.88 5.94
N HIS A 146 -3.19 11.11 6.58
CA HIS A 146 -2.56 12.44 6.60
C HIS A 146 -1.72 12.79 5.34
N ARG A 147 -1.69 11.93 4.30
CA ARG A 147 -0.85 12.16 3.10
C ARG A 147 -1.46 11.92 1.73
N HIS A 148 -2.68 11.38 1.61
CA HIS A 148 -3.24 11.06 0.29
C HIS A 148 -4.69 11.48 0.03
N TRP A 149 -5.43 12.01 0.99
CA TRP A 149 -6.89 12.00 0.87
C TRP A 149 -7.54 13.22 0.18
N ASN A 150 -6.93 14.41 0.18
CA ASN A 150 -7.61 15.62 -0.36
C ASN A 150 -7.66 15.74 -1.90
N ARG A 151 -7.17 14.77 -2.68
CA ARG A 151 -7.06 14.90 -4.15
C ARG A 151 -7.90 13.91 -4.95
N PHE A 152 -8.50 12.91 -4.31
CA PHE A 152 -9.33 11.90 -4.98
C PHE A 152 -10.84 12.17 -4.92
N GLU A 153 -11.31 13.08 -4.06
CA GLU A 153 -12.72 13.53 -4.04
C GLU A 153 -13.05 14.59 -5.10
N SER A 154 -12.06 15.00 -5.92
CA SER A 154 -12.22 16.02 -6.97
C SER A 154 -12.02 15.50 -8.40
N LEU A 155 -12.14 14.19 -8.63
CA LEU A 155 -12.21 13.54 -9.95
C LEU A 155 -13.51 12.76 -10.08
#